data_AF-A0A814R894-F1
#
_entry.id   AF-A0A814R894-F1
#
_cell.length_a   1.000
_cell.length_b   1.000
_cell.length_c   1.000
_cell.angle_alpha   90.00
_cell.angle_beta   90.00
_cell.angle_gamma   90.00
#
_symmetry.space_group_name_H-M   'P 1'
#
loop_
_entity.id
_entity.type
_entity.pdbx_description
1 polymer ?
#
loop_
_entity_poly.entity_id
_entity_poly.type
_entity_poly.pdbx_seq_one_letter_code
_entity_poly.pdbx_strand_id
1 'polypeptide(L)' 'MNQVADTAKVRGISEEDVIKKVMLLNQATKKFAEIEEIAEAVSYLCSNNAASVTGTHISVDGGWSAQ' A
#
# COMPACT_ATOMS: atom_id res chain seq x y z
N MET A 1 20.19 0.21 1.22
CA MET A 1 19.56 0.58 -0.06
C MET A 1 18.37 1.44 0.30
N ASN A 2 18.33 2.70 -0.12
CA ASN A 2 17.23 3.61 0.22
C ASN A 2 16.43 3.84 -1.07
N GLN A 3 15.33 3.10 -1.22
CA GLN A 3 14.52 3.08 -2.44
C GLN A 3 14.14 4.50 -2.93
N VAL A 4 13.84 5.41 -2.00
CA VAL A 4 13.42 6.78 -2.32
C VAL A 4 14.60 7.57 -2.87
N ALA A 5 15.72 7.61 -2.13
CA ALA A 5 16.93 8.33 -2.54
C ALA A 5 17.54 7.77 -3.85
N ASP A 6 17.55 6.44 -3.99
CA ASP A 6 18.06 5.75 -5.17
C ASP A 6 17.18 6.06 -6.40
N THR A 7 15.86 6.05 -6.25
CA THR A 7 14.91 6.41 -7.33
C THR A 7 14.99 7.89 -7.69
N ALA A 8 15.14 8.76 -6.69
CA ALA A 8 15.30 10.21 -6.87
C ALA A 8 16.53 10.52 -7.73
N LYS A 9 17.67 9.89 -7.39
CA LYS A 9 18.93 10.05 -8.13
C LYS A 9 18.84 9.53 -9.57
N VAL A 10 18.23 8.36 -9.78
CA VAL A 10 18.07 7.77 -11.13
C VAL A 10 17.14 8.60 -12.02
N ARG A 11 16.08 9.17 -11.44
CA ARG A 11 15.06 9.92 -12.19
C ARG A 11 15.31 11.43 -12.24
N GLY A 12 16.29 11.95 -11.51
CA GLY A 12 16.58 13.38 -11.44
C GLY A 12 15.45 14.21 -10.80
N ILE A 13 14.72 13.63 -9.85
CA ILE A 13 13.59 14.28 -9.15
C ILE A 13 13.85 14.31 -7.64
N SER A 14 13.08 15.12 -6.90
CA SER A 14 13.17 15.15 -5.43
C SER A 14 12.62 13.86 -4.81
N GLU A 15 13.04 13.53 -3.60
CA GLU A 15 12.49 12.40 -2.83
C GLU A 15 10.97 12.54 -2.60
N GLU A 16 10.49 13.77 -2.39
CA GLU A 16 9.06 14.06 -2.27
C GLU A 16 8.30 13.76 -3.58
N ASP A 17 8.89 14.10 -4.72
CA ASP A 17 8.34 13.76 -6.03
C ASP A 17 8.37 12.26 -6.29
N VAL A 18 9.37 11.51 -5.79
CA VAL A 18 9.35 10.04 -5.82
C VAL A 18 8.13 9.52 -5.06
N ILE A 19 7.91 10.00 -3.85
CA ILE A 19 6.76 9.56 -3.03
C ILE A 19 5.45 9.84 -3.79
N LYS A 20 5.21 11.08 -4.22
CA LYS A 20 3.94 11.47 -4.84
C LYS A 20 3.71 10.89 -6.24
N LYS A 21 4.73 10.94 -7.10
CA LYS A 21 4.61 10.65 -8.54
C LYS A 21 5.05 9.23 -8.91
N VAL A 22 5.72 8.51 -8.02
CA VAL A 22 6.16 7.13 -8.28
C VAL A 22 5.48 6.16 -7.34
N MET A 23 5.60 6.36 -6.02
CA MET A 23 5.11 5.39 -5.04
C MET A 23 3.58 5.46 -4.87
N LEU A 24 3.04 6.68 -4.75
CA LEU A 24 1.62 6.93 -4.50
C LEU A 24 0.81 7.17 -5.78
N LEU A 25 1.45 7.09 -6.96
CA LEU A 25 0.80 7.38 -8.24
C LEU A 25 -0.44 6.50 -8.46
N ASN A 26 -0.31 5.21 -8.15
CA ASN A 26 -1.33 4.21 -8.40
C ASN A 26 -2.32 4.03 -7.25
N GLN A 27 -2.02 4.57 -6.07
CA GLN A 27 -2.94 4.55 -4.94
C GLN A 27 -3.97 5.67 -5.11
N ALA A 28 -5.26 5.34 -5.14
CA ALA A 28 -6.33 6.32 -5.21
C ALA A 28 -6.35 7.22 -3.97
N THR A 29 -6.01 6.66 -2.80
CA THR A 29 -5.97 7.38 -1.51
C THR A 29 -4.82 8.38 -1.38
N LYS A 30 -3.76 8.24 -2.20
CA LYS A 30 -2.51 9.02 -2.09
C LYS A 30 -1.87 8.93 -0.70
N LYS A 31 -2.02 7.79 -0.04
CA LYS A 31 -1.44 7.49 1.26
C LYS A 31 -0.86 6.08 1.23
N PHE A 32 0.25 5.89 1.91
CA PHE A 32 0.74 4.55 2.20
C PHE A 32 -0.28 3.83 3.09
N ALA A 33 -0.36 2.51 2.92
CA ALA A 33 -1.08 1.69 3.88
C ALA A 33 -0.28 1.68 5.18
N GLU A 34 -0.94 2.00 6.29
CA GLU A 34 -0.31 1.99 7.61
C GLU A 34 -0.25 0.56 8.15
N ILE A 35 0.70 0.31 9.06
CA ILE A 35 0.90 -1.02 9.65
C ILE A 35 -0.36 -1.48 10.38
N GLU A 36 -1.04 -0.55 11.06
CA GLU A 36 -2.27 -0.78 11.80
C GLU A 36 -3.42 -1.20 10.87
N GLU A 37 -3.52 -0.64 9.66
CA GLU A 37 -4.56 -1.03 8.69
C GLU A 37 -4.38 -2.50 8.25
N ILE A 38 -3.13 -2.93 8.07
CA ILE A 38 -2.81 -4.33 7.75
C ILE A 38 -3.09 -5.23 8.96
N ALA A 39 -2.69 -4.80 10.16
CA ALA A 39 -2.89 -5.56 11.39
C ALA A 39 -4.39 -5.79 11.68
N GLU A 40 -5.22 -4.77 11.49
CA GLU A 40 -6.68 -4.88 11.68
C GLU A 40 -7.33 -5.77 10.61
N ALA A 41 -6.86 -5.73 9.36
CA ALA A 41 -7.34 -6.65 8.33
C ALA A 41 -7.01 -8.12 8.68
N VAL A 42 -5.82 -8.38 9.23
CA VAL A 42 -5.44 -9.71 9.74
C VAL A 42 -6.26 -10.10 10.97
N SER A 43 -6.47 -9.17 11.90
CA SER A 43 -7.31 -9.37 13.09
C SER A 43 -8.73 -9.77 12.70
N TYR A 44 -9.32 -9.09 11.71
CA TYR A 44 -10.61 -9.46 11.13
C TYR A 44 -10.61 -10.89 10.58
N LEU A 45 -9.61 -11.26 9.78
CA LEU A 45 -9.47 -12.60 9.20
C LEU A 45 -9.29 -13.71 10.26
N CYS A 46 -8.68 -13.40 11.40
CA CYS A 46 -8.54 -14.33 12.52
C CYS A 46 -9.78 -14.40 13.42
N SER A 47 -10.81 -13.60 13.18
CA SER A 47 -12.02 -13.52 14.00
C SER A 47 -13.15 -14.42 13.49
N ASN A 48 -14.14 -14.68 14.35
CA ASN A 48 -15.37 -15.38 13.96
C ASN A 48 -16.16 -14.65 12.87
N ASN A 49 -15.96 -13.34 12.69
CA ASN A 49 -16.69 -12.53 11.70
C ASN A 49 -16.24 -12.84 10.26
N ALA A 50 -15.08 -13.49 10.08
CA ALA A 50 -14.55 -13.90 8.79
C ALA A 50 -14.76 -15.40 8.51
N ALA A 51 -15.64 -16.10 9.24
CA ALA A 51 -15.79 -17.56 9.18
C ALA A 51 -16.05 -18.13 7.76
N SER A 52 -16.64 -17.35 6.86
CA SER A 52 -16.89 -17.74 5.47
C SER A 52 -15.95 -17.07 4.45
N VAL A 53 -14.98 -16.28 4.90
CA VAL A 53 -13.99 -15.64 4.03
C VAL A 53 -12.85 -16.64 3.81
N THR A 54 -12.86 -17.31 2.66
CA THR A 54 -11.87 -18.34 2.30
C THR A 54 -11.61 -18.36 0.80
N GLY A 55 -10.43 -18.84 0.39
CA GLY A 55 -10.04 -18.97 -1.02
C GLY A 55 -9.95 -17.64 -1.79
N THR A 56 -9.78 -16.53 -1.08
CA THR A 56 -9.78 -15.18 -1.66
C THR A 56 -8.67 -14.30 -1.08
N HIS A 57 -8.43 -13.17 -1.72
CA HIS A 57 -7.54 -12.11 -1.25
C HIS A 57 -8.34 -10.98 -0.58
N ILE A 58 -7.75 -10.34 0.42
CA ILE A 58 -8.19 -9.04 0.95
C ILE A 58 -7.10 -8.02 0.62
N SER A 59 -7.39 -7.08 -0.29
CA SER A 59 -6.45 -6.03 -0.69
C SER A 59 -6.49 -4.85 0.28
N VAL A 60 -5.33 -4.49 0.81
CA VAL A 60 -5.09 -3.28 1.63
C VAL A 60 -4.02 -2.44 0.95
N ASP A 61 -4.37 -1.83 -0.19
CA ASP A 61 -3.40 -1.23 -1.11
C ASP A 61 -3.74 0.22 -1.51
N GLY A 62 -4.75 0.84 -0.88
CA GLY A 62 -5.19 2.19 -1.22
C GLY A 62 -5.85 2.30 -2.60
N GLY A 63 -6.38 1.20 -3.14
CA GLY A 63 -7.06 1.16 -4.44
C GLY A 63 -6.13 0.88 -5.62
N TRP A 64 -4.91 0.39 -5.36
CA TRP A 64 -3.96 0.06 -6.43
C TRP A 64 -4.50 -0.99 -7.38
N SER A 65 -5.08 -2.07 -6.84
CA SER A 65 -5.57 -3.20 -7.65
C SER A 65 -6.87 -2.92 -8.41
N ALA A 66 -7.48 -1.74 -8.22
CA ALA A 66 -8.78 -1.38 -8.81
C ALA A 66 -8.68 -0.70 -10.19
N GLN A 67 -7.47 -0.59 -10.75
CA GLN A 67 -7.19 0.05 -12.03
C GLN A 67 -7.55 -0.81 -13.24
#